data_AF-A0A7Y4VMX3-F1
#
_entry.id   AF-A0A7Y4VMX3-F1
#
_cell.length_a   1.000
_cell.length_b   1.000
_cell.length_c   1.000
_cell.angle_alpha   90.00
_cell.angle_beta   90.00
_cell.angle_gamma   90.00
#
_symmetry.space_group_name_H-M   'P 1'
#
loop_
_entity.id
_entity.type
_entity.pdbx_description
1 polymer ?
#
loop_
_entity_poly.entity_id
_entity_poly.type
_entity_poly.pdbx_seq_one_letter_code
_entity_poly.pdbx_strand_id
1 'polypeptide(L)'
;MNKFVKYGLILFTLGGAAYLLTTGKEKISQWANQITFKLLAFGKPTFYQGNLSLPVQVLVVNPAPFEIPITDFKINLFVNNRGTYTAIGGTPSTGKVNLKPGENQIILYPSVDIGKLNPLTNNSGTLVQNIFALVQNNSALLDIKADAYISIQGIQLPPQSVAQQFYFSDLLNALKTKSLGMVPNGKRSVTPVPANLKALVPLPTGKNEVIKYAGADPEYDTVPLIKKLVSRQKYQGAKLAQALKGKTVEETVRNNWQFFMDHIQYKPDARGAEEVRSLRRVVHGGVGDCDCFVNSLSNILKNQGIAHKYRITKYDGKPDYSHIYIVVPTGSGDYITLDPVVHQYNYEVPFTAKKDFSA
;
A
#
# COMPACT_ATOMS: atom_id res chain seq x y z
N MET A 1 -11.57 47.88 50.05
CA MET A 1 -12.93 47.44 50.45
C MET A 1 -13.83 47.73 49.26
N ASN A 2 -14.45 46.81 48.53
CA ASN A 2 -15.13 45.57 48.92
C ASN A 2 -14.88 44.41 47.93
N LYS A 3 -14.83 43.22 48.50
CA LYS A 3 -14.95 41.89 47.87
C LYS A 3 -16.34 41.75 47.21
N PHE A 4 -16.45 41.04 46.09
CA PHE A 4 -17.14 39.74 46.02
C PHE A 4 -17.07 39.17 44.59
N VAL A 5 -16.70 37.90 44.55
CA VAL A 5 -16.59 37.02 43.40
C VAL A 5 -17.98 36.40 43.11
N LYS A 6 -18.16 35.85 41.90
CA LYS A 6 -18.80 34.55 41.57
C LYS A 6 -20.16 34.55 40.81
N TYR A 7 -20.15 33.69 39.78
CA TYR A 7 -21.26 33.05 39.04
C TYR A 7 -21.79 33.71 37.75
N GLY A 8 -21.10 33.44 36.65
CA GLY A 8 -21.68 33.31 35.31
C GLY A 8 -21.29 31.97 34.71
N LEU A 9 -21.67 30.86 35.36
CA LEU A 9 -21.47 29.51 34.86
C LEU A 9 -22.50 29.23 33.76
N ILE A 10 -22.00 29.17 32.52
CA ILE A 10 -22.42 28.33 31.40
C ILE A 10 -23.81 27.67 31.54
N LEU A 11 -24.81 28.24 30.87
CA LEU A 11 -25.98 27.52 30.37
C LEU A 11 -25.91 27.48 28.83
N PHE A 12 -24.86 26.85 28.29
CA PHE A 12 -24.94 26.25 26.96
C PHE A 12 -25.63 24.89 27.13
N THR A 13 -26.92 24.93 27.48
CA THR A 13 -27.76 23.74 27.54
C THR A 13 -27.87 23.15 26.15
N LEU A 14 -27.51 21.87 26.00
CA LEU A 14 -27.88 20.85 25.00
C LEU A 14 -28.41 21.31 23.62
N GLY A 15 -29.37 22.23 23.56
CA GLY A 15 -29.87 22.88 22.34
C GLY A 15 -28.82 23.64 21.52
N GLY A 16 -27.80 24.27 22.11
CA GLY A 16 -26.76 24.99 21.32
C GLY A 16 -25.78 24.06 20.59
N ALA A 17 -25.37 22.97 21.25
CA ALA A 17 -24.57 21.91 20.63
C ALA A 17 -25.42 21.10 19.64
N ALA A 18 -26.68 20.81 19.98
CA ALA A 18 -27.62 20.19 19.05
C ALA A 18 -27.89 21.08 17.83
N TYR A 19 -28.03 22.40 17.99
CA TYR A 19 -28.23 23.36 16.90
C TYR A 19 -27.00 23.50 16.00
N LEU A 20 -25.79 23.51 16.56
CA LEU A 20 -24.54 23.48 15.78
C LEU A 20 -24.35 22.13 15.08
N LEU A 21 -24.77 21.02 15.70
CA LEU A 21 -24.75 19.69 15.08
C LEU A 21 -25.84 19.54 14.00
N THR A 22 -27.03 20.11 14.18
CA THR A 22 -28.11 20.08 13.18
C THR A 22 -27.80 21.00 12.02
N THR A 23 -27.33 22.23 12.26
CA THR A 23 -26.88 23.14 11.18
C THR A 23 -25.65 22.61 10.46
N GLY A 24 -24.75 21.90 11.16
CA GLY A 24 -23.64 21.19 10.54
C GLY A 24 -24.10 20.03 9.64
N LYS A 25 -25.04 19.19 10.13
CA LYS A 25 -25.63 18.10 9.33
C LYS A 25 -26.44 18.62 8.14
N GLU A 26 -27.29 19.63 8.33
CA GLU A 26 -28.09 20.24 7.27
C GLU A 26 -27.21 20.88 6.19
N LYS A 27 -26.13 21.58 6.57
CA LYS A 27 -25.13 22.08 5.61
C LYS A 27 -24.46 20.93 4.87
N ILE A 28 -24.03 19.88 5.56
CA ILE A 28 -23.43 18.71 4.90
C ILE A 28 -24.41 18.05 3.94
N SER A 29 -25.70 17.95 4.30
CA SER A 29 -26.75 17.44 3.42
C SER A 29 -26.96 18.29 2.16
N GLN A 30 -26.90 19.62 2.27
CA GLN A 30 -27.00 20.52 1.11
C GLN A 30 -25.80 20.37 0.17
N TRP A 31 -24.58 20.27 0.71
CA TRP A 31 -23.36 20.11 -0.07
C TRP A 31 -23.19 18.69 -0.61
N ALA A 32 -23.74 17.66 0.04
CA ALA A 32 -23.71 16.28 -0.45
C ALA A 32 -24.30 16.16 -1.86
N ASN A 33 -25.39 16.88 -2.14
CA ASN A 33 -26.01 16.90 -3.47
C ASN A 33 -25.18 17.62 -4.55
N GLN A 34 -24.15 18.37 -4.17
CA GLN A 34 -23.23 19.05 -5.07
C GLN A 34 -21.93 18.27 -5.30
N ILE A 35 -21.71 17.21 -4.53
CA ILE A 35 -20.56 16.31 -4.73
C ILE A 35 -20.78 15.54 -6.03
N THR A 36 -19.78 15.61 -6.90
CA THR A 36 -19.78 14.78 -8.11
C THR A 36 -18.95 13.52 -7.88
N PHE A 37 -19.47 12.42 -8.37
CA PHE A 37 -18.87 11.10 -8.24
C PHE A 37 -18.90 10.42 -9.61
N LYS A 38 -17.76 9.88 -10.03
CA LYS A 38 -17.62 9.19 -11.32
C LYS A 38 -16.70 7.98 -11.16
N LEU A 39 -17.13 6.85 -11.71
CA LEU A 39 -16.23 5.73 -12.00
C LEU A 39 -15.45 6.04 -13.27
N LEU A 40 -14.12 5.99 -13.19
CA LEU A 40 -13.26 6.33 -14.32
C LEU A 40 -13.02 5.09 -15.20
N ALA A 41 -12.36 4.09 -14.63
CA ALA A 41 -12.01 2.84 -15.29
C ALA A 41 -11.58 1.81 -14.24
N PHE A 42 -11.42 0.57 -14.69
CA PHE A 42 -10.72 -0.43 -13.90
C PHE A 42 -9.21 -0.23 -14.03
N GLY A 43 -8.49 -0.50 -12.94
CA GLY A 43 -7.05 -0.70 -12.99
C GLY A 43 -6.70 -2.14 -13.38
N LYS A 44 -5.39 -2.45 -13.32
CA LYS A 44 -4.90 -3.80 -13.63
C LYS A 44 -5.38 -4.81 -12.58
N PRO A 45 -5.86 -6.01 -12.97
CA PRO A 45 -6.19 -7.09 -12.04
C PRO A 45 -4.97 -7.56 -11.24
N THR A 46 -5.16 -7.96 -9.98
CA THR A 46 -4.05 -8.36 -9.08
C THR A 46 -4.46 -9.46 -8.11
N PHE A 47 -3.51 -10.23 -7.57
CA PHE A 47 -3.80 -11.27 -6.59
C PHE A 47 -3.10 -11.03 -5.25
N TYR A 48 -3.86 -11.03 -4.16
CA TYR A 48 -3.35 -10.77 -2.82
C TYR A 48 -4.03 -11.68 -1.79
N GLN A 49 -3.22 -12.39 -0.99
CA GLN A 49 -3.68 -13.28 0.10
C GLN A 49 -4.85 -14.20 -0.28
N GLY A 50 -4.76 -14.86 -1.44
CA GLY A 50 -5.80 -15.81 -1.89
C GLY A 50 -6.97 -15.19 -2.64
N ASN A 51 -7.01 -13.86 -2.81
CA ASN A 51 -8.12 -13.16 -3.46
C ASN A 51 -7.64 -12.41 -4.72
N LEU A 52 -8.40 -12.50 -5.81
CA LEU A 52 -8.23 -11.63 -6.98
C LEU A 52 -8.87 -10.28 -6.67
N SER A 53 -8.17 -9.18 -6.90
CA SER A 53 -8.69 -7.82 -6.75
C SER A 53 -8.70 -7.13 -8.11
N LEU A 54 -9.82 -6.48 -8.41
CA LEU A 54 -10.00 -5.64 -9.59
C LEU A 54 -10.09 -4.19 -9.13
N PRO A 55 -8.99 -3.43 -9.10
CA PRO A 55 -9.03 -2.04 -8.66
C PRO A 55 -9.98 -1.23 -9.54
N VAL A 56 -10.76 -0.35 -8.92
CA VAL A 56 -11.68 0.56 -9.61
C VAL A 56 -11.34 1.99 -9.19
N GLN A 57 -11.04 2.83 -10.17
CA GLN A 57 -10.69 4.22 -9.92
C GLN A 57 -11.94 5.07 -9.80
N VAL A 58 -12.03 5.82 -8.70
CA VAL A 58 -13.15 6.71 -8.42
C VAL A 58 -12.68 8.15 -8.33
N LEU A 59 -13.31 9.00 -9.12
CA LEU A 59 -13.24 10.45 -8.99
C LEU A 59 -14.39 10.90 -8.08
N VAL A 60 -14.06 11.48 -6.92
CA VAL A 60 -15.04 12.18 -6.07
C VAL A 60 -14.56 13.61 -5.93
N VAL A 61 -15.42 14.57 -6.23
CA VAL A 61 -15.12 16.00 -6.13
C VAL A 61 -15.94 16.60 -5.02
N ASN A 62 -15.26 17.10 -3.98
CA ASN A 62 -15.87 17.88 -2.92
C ASN A 62 -15.75 19.39 -3.23
N PRO A 63 -16.84 20.06 -3.67
CA PRO A 63 -16.82 21.50 -3.92
C PRO A 63 -16.94 22.34 -2.65
N ALA A 64 -17.21 21.73 -1.48
CA ALA A 64 -17.39 22.46 -0.24
C ALA A 64 -16.05 23.01 0.30
N PRO A 65 -16.07 24.16 0.98
CA PRO A 65 -14.87 24.73 1.61
C PRO A 65 -14.44 23.99 2.90
N PHE A 66 -15.08 22.87 3.23
CA PHE A 66 -14.81 22.06 4.43
C PHE A 66 -14.81 20.56 4.12
N GLU A 67 -14.30 19.78 5.06
CA GLU A 67 -14.18 18.33 4.94
C GLU A 67 -15.53 17.63 5.00
N ILE A 68 -15.78 16.68 4.10
CA ILE A 68 -17.02 15.90 4.07
C ILE A 68 -16.72 14.42 4.31
N PRO A 69 -17.30 13.79 5.35
CA PRO A 69 -17.08 12.38 5.64
C PRO A 69 -17.99 11.50 4.78
N ILE A 70 -17.39 10.71 3.89
CA ILE A 70 -18.07 9.57 3.27
C ILE A 70 -18.31 8.53 4.35
N THR A 71 -19.58 8.22 4.59
CA THR A 71 -20.00 7.29 5.65
C THR A 71 -20.04 5.84 5.19
N ASP A 72 -20.30 5.61 3.90
CA ASP A 72 -20.30 4.28 3.31
C ASP A 72 -19.83 4.38 1.86
N PHE A 73 -19.03 3.41 1.43
CA PHE A 73 -18.61 3.26 0.04
C PHE A 73 -18.63 1.77 -0.30
N LYS A 74 -19.44 1.40 -1.29
CA LYS A 74 -19.59 0.03 -1.78
C LYS A 74 -19.34 -0.04 -3.27
N ILE A 75 -18.63 -1.07 -3.71
CA ILE A 75 -18.54 -1.44 -5.11
C ILE A 75 -19.00 -2.89 -5.23
N ASN A 76 -19.94 -3.14 -6.15
CA ASN A 76 -20.36 -4.46 -6.57
C ASN A 76 -19.82 -4.74 -7.97
N LEU A 77 -19.25 -5.92 -8.15
CA LEU A 77 -18.69 -6.36 -9.42
C LEU A 77 -19.60 -7.42 -10.04
N PHE A 78 -19.75 -7.36 -11.36
CA PHE A 78 -20.56 -8.27 -12.15
C PHE A 78 -19.80 -8.75 -13.38
N VAL A 79 -20.08 -9.96 -13.84
CA VAL A 79 -19.63 -10.47 -15.12
C VAL A 79 -20.82 -10.65 -16.06
N ASN A 80 -20.68 -10.25 -17.32
CA ASN A 80 -21.67 -10.50 -18.34
C ASN A 80 -21.57 -11.95 -18.83
N ASN A 81 -22.67 -12.69 -18.75
CA ASN A 81 -22.83 -13.98 -19.36
C ASN A 81 -24.02 -13.93 -20.32
N ARG A 82 -23.74 -13.93 -21.64
CA ARG A 82 -24.74 -13.96 -22.72
C ARG A 82 -25.84 -12.90 -22.57
N GLY A 83 -25.47 -11.69 -22.16
CA GLY A 83 -26.39 -10.56 -21.99
C GLY A 83 -26.93 -10.37 -20.57
N THR A 84 -26.58 -11.26 -19.63
CA THR A 84 -26.99 -11.15 -18.22
C THR A 84 -25.80 -10.87 -17.32
N TYR A 85 -25.87 -9.82 -16.49
CA TYR A 85 -24.83 -9.51 -15.50
C TYR A 85 -25.07 -10.26 -14.18
N THR A 86 -24.11 -11.10 -13.77
CA THR A 86 -24.15 -11.86 -12.51
C THR A 86 -23.10 -11.35 -11.54
N ALA A 87 -23.43 -11.23 -10.25
CA ALA A 87 -22.52 -10.70 -9.24
C ALA A 87 -21.35 -11.65 -8.96
N ILE A 88 -20.12 -11.10 -8.98
CA ILE A 88 -18.86 -11.83 -8.80
C ILE A 88 -18.04 -11.36 -7.60
N GLY A 89 -18.43 -10.29 -6.92
CA GLY A 89 -17.68 -9.78 -5.76
C GLY A 89 -17.92 -8.31 -5.48
N GLY A 90 -17.09 -7.72 -4.62
CA GLY A 90 -17.21 -6.32 -4.22
C GLY A 90 -16.24 -5.91 -3.11
N THR A 91 -16.40 -4.69 -2.61
CA THR A 91 -15.75 -4.26 -1.36
C THR A 91 -16.65 -4.56 -0.16
N PRO A 92 -16.10 -5.06 0.98
CA PRO A 92 -16.74 -4.77 2.26
C PRO A 92 -16.69 -3.26 2.48
N SER A 93 -17.79 -2.67 3.00
CA SER A 93 -17.92 -1.23 3.27
C SER A 93 -16.59 -0.64 3.73
N THR A 94 -15.98 0.23 2.92
CA THR A 94 -14.76 0.90 3.37
C THR A 94 -15.20 1.90 4.41
N GLY A 95 -14.69 1.75 5.65
CA GLY A 95 -14.98 2.68 6.74
C GLY A 95 -14.73 4.14 6.36
N LYS A 96 -15.15 5.05 7.23
CA LYS A 96 -15.20 6.50 6.99
C LYS A 96 -13.99 7.04 6.21
N VAL A 97 -14.25 7.60 5.02
CA VAL A 97 -13.25 8.32 4.20
C VAL A 97 -13.55 9.81 4.27
N ASN A 98 -12.58 10.60 4.68
CA ASN A 98 -12.74 12.04 4.83
C ASN A 98 -12.24 12.78 3.58
N LEU A 99 -13.15 13.43 2.85
CA LEU A 99 -12.83 14.20 1.65
C LEU A 99 -12.42 15.63 2.02
N LYS A 100 -11.14 15.98 1.82
CA LYS A 100 -10.71 17.37 2.02
C LYS A 100 -11.21 18.29 0.91
N PRO A 101 -11.36 19.60 1.16
CA PRO A 101 -11.65 20.58 0.10
C PRO A 101 -10.65 20.49 -1.06
N GLY A 102 -11.14 20.36 -2.29
CA GLY A 102 -10.30 20.25 -3.49
C GLY A 102 -9.56 18.90 -3.66
N GLU A 103 -9.83 17.91 -2.81
CA GLU A 103 -9.36 16.54 -3.01
C GLU A 103 -10.23 15.86 -4.08
N ASN A 104 -9.58 15.35 -5.12
CA ASN A 104 -10.25 14.98 -6.36
C ASN A 104 -10.25 13.47 -6.66
N GLN A 105 -9.58 12.58 -5.91
CA GLN A 105 -9.48 11.17 -6.31
C GLN A 105 -9.41 10.22 -5.12
N ILE A 106 -10.27 9.19 -5.11
CA ILE A 106 -10.22 8.05 -4.20
C ILE A 106 -10.05 6.79 -5.04
N ILE A 107 -9.01 5.98 -4.79
CA ILE A 107 -8.82 4.71 -5.48
C ILE A 107 -9.28 3.57 -4.58
N LEU A 108 -10.10 2.67 -5.10
CA LEU A 108 -10.68 1.56 -4.34
C LEU A 108 -10.32 0.21 -4.93
N TYR A 109 -10.28 -0.80 -4.05
CA TYR A 109 -9.80 -2.15 -4.33
C TYR A 109 -10.87 -3.20 -4.06
N PRO A 110 -11.94 -3.29 -4.86
CA PRO A 110 -12.91 -4.37 -4.71
C PRO A 110 -12.24 -5.73 -4.92
N SER A 111 -12.68 -6.70 -4.12
CA SER A 111 -12.24 -8.08 -4.19
C SER A 111 -13.23 -8.90 -5.02
N VAL A 112 -12.71 -9.83 -5.80
CA VAL A 112 -13.47 -10.70 -6.70
C VAL A 112 -13.44 -12.12 -6.18
N ASP A 113 -14.61 -12.74 -6.16
CA ASP A 113 -14.76 -14.18 -6.02
C ASP A 113 -14.49 -14.86 -7.36
N ILE A 114 -13.29 -15.44 -7.47
CA ILE A 114 -12.80 -16.09 -8.69
C ILE A 114 -13.68 -17.28 -9.10
N GLY A 115 -14.36 -17.93 -8.14
CA GLY A 115 -15.24 -19.08 -8.42
C GLY A 115 -16.46 -18.70 -9.27
N LYS A 116 -16.82 -17.41 -9.30
CA LYS A 116 -17.98 -16.88 -10.04
C LYS A 116 -17.62 -16.27 -11.39
N LEU A 117 -16.33 -16.25 -11.76
CA LEU A 117 -15.86 -15.74 -13.05
C LEU A 117 -16.13 -16.69 -14.22
N ASN A 118 -16.56 -17.93 -13.96
CA ASN A 118 -16.80 -18.92 -14.99
C ASN A 118 -18.24 -18.86 -15.55
N PRO A 119 -18.45 -18.48 -16.82
CA PRO A 119 -19.77 -18.56 -17.46
C PRO A 119 -20.22 -20.01 -17.80
N LEU A 120 -19.40 -21.04 -17.56
CA LEU A 120 -19.63 -22.42 -18.01
C LEU A 120 -19.83 -23.47 -16.89
N THR A 121 -19.84 -23.12 -15.60
CA THR A 121 -20.05 -24.13 -14.54
C THR A 121 -21.30 -23.86 -13.74
N ASN A 122 -22.40 -24.46 -14.18
CA ASN A 122 -23.29 -25.14 -13.24
C ASN A 122 -22.52 -26.41 -12.83
N ASN A 123 -21.66 -26.38 -11.80
CA ASN A 123 -21.31 -27.55 -10.98
C ASN A 123 -20.16 -27.26 -9.99
N SER A 124 -20.31 -27.90 -8.84
CA SER A 124 -19.50 -27.92 -7.62
C SER A 124 -18.07 -28.49 -7.78
N GLY A 125 -17.27 -27.94 -8.68
CA GLY A 125 -15.83 -28.22 -8.81
C GLY A 125 -14.95 -27.36 -7.90
N THR A 126 -13.75 -27.84 -7.55
CA THR A 126 -12.78 -27.05 -6.77
C THR A 126 -12.24 -25.86 -7.59
N LEU A 127 -11.88 -24.77 -6.91
CA LEU A 127 -11.38 -23.51 -7.51
C LEU A 127 -10.27 -23.76 -8.55
N VAL A 128 -9.37 -24.70 -8.27
CA VAL A 128 -8.23 -25.06 -9.12
C VAL A 128 -8.66 -25.74 -10.42
N GLN A 129 -9.66 -26.63 -10.38
CA GLN A 129 -10.16 -27.32 -11.58
C GLN A 129 -10.92 -26.38 -12.52
N ASN A 130 -11.69 -25.45 -11.95
CA ASN A 130 -12.37 -24.41 -12.74
C ASN A 130 -11.36 -23.48 -13.42
N ILE A 131 -10.30 -23.09 -12.70
CA ILE A 131 -9.19 -22.30 -13.27
C ILE A 131 -8.48 -23.06 -14.39
N PHE A 132 -8.17 -24.36 -14.21
CA PHE A 132 -7.49 -25.17 -15.22
C PHE A 132 -8.31 -25.37 -16.51
N ALA A 133 -9.62 -25.58 -16.40
CA ALA A 133 -10.51 -25.69 -17.56
C ALA A 133 -10.60 -24.36 -18.34
N LEU A 134 -10.52 -23.23 -17.64
CA LEU A 134 -10.57 -21.90 -18.24
C LEU A 134 -9.23 -21.48 -18.89
N VAL A 135 -8.10 -21.91 -18.36
CA VAL A 135 -6.74 -21.63 -18.90
C VAL A 135 -6.53 -22.21 -20.31
N GLN A 136 -7.27 -23.24 -20.71
CA GLN A 136 -7.11 -23.85 -22.04
C GLN A 136 -7.61 -22.95 -23.19
N ASN A 137 -8.49 -21.98 -22.91
CA ASN A 137 -9.04 -21.06 -23.91
C ASN A 137 -8.54 -19.62 -23.68
N ASN A 138 -7.24 -19.41 -23.92
CA ASN A 138 -6.49 -18.16 -23.67
C ASN A 138 -6.95 -16.88 -24.44
N SER A 139 -8.10 -16.90 -25.12
CA SER A 139 -8.55 -15.82 -26.02
C SER A 139 -9.91 -15.21 -25.68
N ALA A 140 -10.61 -15.73 -24.67
CA ALA A 140 -11.96 -15.25 -24.34
C ALA A 140 -11.89 -13.88 -23.62
N LEU A 141 -12.68 -12.93 -24.12
CA LEU A 141 -12.93 -11.65 -23.45
C LEU A 141 -14.03 -11.84 -22.39
N LEU A 142 -13.79 -11.30 -21.19
CA LEU A 142 -14.81 -11.15 -20.16
C LEU A 142 -15.22 -9.69 -20.09
N ASP A 143 -16.52 -9.45 -20.18
CA ASP A 143 -17.11 -8.13 -19.94
C ASP A 143 -17.49 -8.02 -18.46
N ILE A 144 -16.76 -7.19 -17.72
CA ILE A 144 -16.93 -6.99 -16.28
C ILE A 144 -17.47 -5.59 -16.04
N LYS A 145 -18.56 -5.51 -15.26
CA LYS A 145 -19.19 -4.26 -14.84
C LYS A 145 -18.96 -4.01 -13.35
N ALA A 146 -18.63 -2.79 -12.98
CA ALA A 146 -18.61 -2.31 -11.60
C ALA A 146 -19.75 -1.33 -11.39
N ASP A 147 -20.58 -1.56 -10.37
CA ASP A 147 -21.56 -0.60 -9.88
C ASP A 147 -21.10 -0.10 -8.51
N ALA A 148 -21.01 1.21 -8.35
CA ALA A 148 -20.49 1.83 -7.15
C ALA A 148 -21.50 2.78 -6.50
N TYR A 149 -21.51 2.75 -5.17
CA TYR A 149 -22.48 3.39 -4.29
C TYR A 149 -21.73 4.16 -3.21
N ILE A 150 -22.08 5.43 -3.03
CA ILE A 150 -21.51 6.30 -1.99
C ILE A 150 -22.66 6.84 -1.15
N SER A 151 -22.48 6.79 0.17
CA SER A 151 -23.38 7.46 1.11
C SER A 151 -22.63 8.43 1.99
N ILE A 152 -23.19 9.63 2.14
CA ILE A 152 -22.64 10.74 2.93
C ILE A 152 -23.68 11.11 3.98
N GLN A 153 -23.38 10.80 5.24
CA GLN A 153 -24.28 11.04 6.37
C GLN A 153 -25.70 10.48 6.16
N GLY A 154 -25.81 9.32 5.52
CA GLY A 154 -27.09 8.67 5.22
C GLY A 154 -27.76 9.12 3.92
N ILE A 155 -27.23 10.12 3.22
CA ILE A 155 -27.67 10.48 1.86
C ILE A 155 -26.91 9.64 0.86
N GLN A 156 -27.63 8.85 0.08
CA GLN A 156 -27.06 8.05 -1.00
C GLN A 156 -26.96 8.90 -2.27
N LEU A 157 -25.76 9.01 -2.81
CA LEU A 157 -25.54 9.65 -4.11
C LEU A 157 -26.02 8.73 -5.26
N PRO A 158 -26.34 9.28 -6.44
CA PRO A 158 -26.68 8.47 -7.60
C PRO A 158 -25.59 7.42 -7.89
N PRO A 159 -25.96 6.15 -8.08
CA PRO A 159 -25.00 5.10 -8.37
C PRO A 159 -24.29 5.37 -9.71
N GLN A 160 -23.06 4.89 -9.83
CA GLN A 160 -22.28 4.97 -11.05
C GLN A 160 -21.88 3.58 -11.52
N SER A 161 -21.82 3.40 -12.83
CA SER A 161 -21.46 2.12 -13.44
C SER A 161 -20.37 2.30 -14.50
N VAL A 162 -19.44 1.36 -14.57
CA VAL A 162 -18.47 1.26 -15.66
C VAL A 162 -18.31 -0.20 -16.05
N ALA A 163 -18.29 -0.49 -17.36
CA ALA A 163 -18.01 -1.81 -17.90
C ALA A 163 -16.69 -1.78 -18.66
N GLN A 164 -15.90 -2.84 -18.52
CA GLN A 164 -14.63 -2.99 -19.22
C GLN A 164 -14.43 -4.45 -19.62
N GLN A 165 -13.90 -4.64 -20.82
CA GLN A 165 -13.48 -5.95 -21.30
C GLN A 165 -12.08 -6.26 -20.81
N PHE A 166 -11.90 -7.47 -20.31
CA PHE A 166 -10.61 -8.03 -19.91
C PHE A 166 -10.34 -9.30 -20.70
N TYR A 167 -9.09 -9.49 -21.11
CA TYR A 167 -8.70 -10.83 -21.54
C TYR A 167 -8.64 -11.74 -20.32
N PHE A 168 -9.14 -12.96 -20.48
CA PHE A 168 -9.03 -13.96 -19.43
C PHE A 168 -7.56 -14.19 -19.01
N SER A 169 -6.64 -14.10 -19.97
CA SER A 169 -5.19 -14.16 -19.74
C SER A 169 -4.67 -13.07 -18.81
N ASP A 170 -5.23 -11.86 -18.85
CA ASP A 170 -4.83 -10.76 -17.94
C ASP A 170 -5.21 -11.07 -16.49
N LEU A 171 -6.38 -11.69 -16.28
CA LEU A 171 -6.84 -12.14 -14.96
C LEU A 171 -6.01 -13.33 -14.45
N LEU A 172 -5.65 -14.26 -15.33
CA LEU A 172 -4.76 -15.38 -15.00
C LEU A 172 -3.33 -14.93 -14.71
N ASN A 173 -2.83 -13.95 -15.44
CA ASN A 173 -1.52 -13.36 -15.16
C ASN A 173 -1.54 -12.63 -13.82
N ALA A 174 -2.66 -12.02 -13.45
CA ALA A 174 -2.84 -11.46 -12.12
C ALA A 174 -2.77 -12.52 -11.00
N LEU A 175 -3.24 -13.76 -11.22
CA LEU A 175 -3.06 -14.87 -10.28
C LEU A 175 -1.58 -15.27 -10.11
N LYS A 176 -0.75 -15.02 -11.13
CA LYS A 176 0.70 -15.25 -11.10
C LYS A 176 1.49 -14.08 -10.52
N THR A 177 0.94 -12.87 -10.53
CA THR A 177 1.62 -11.71 -9.93
C THR A 177 1.25 -11.58 -8.45
N LYS A 178 2.23 -11.70 -7.57
CA LYS A 178 2.10 -11.33 -6.16
C LYS A 178 3.10 -10.22 -5.82
N SER A 179 2.62 -9.24 -5.05
CA SER A 179 3.47 -8.22 -4.41
C SER A 179 4.43 -8.87 -3.41
N LEU A 180 5.50 -8.15 -3.06
CA LEU A 180 6.41 -8.54 -1.97
C LEU A 180 5.66 -8.84 -0.66
N GLY A 181 6.14 -9.78 0.15
CA GLY A 181 5.33 -10.27 1.27
C GLY A 181 5.96 -11.24 2.29
N MET A 182 7.28 -11.28 2.45
CA MET A 182 7.88 -11.96 3.60
C MET A 182 7.81 -11.04 4.84
N VAL A 183 7.19 -11.52 5.92
CA VAL A 183 7.03 -10.77 7.18
C VAL A 183 7.89 -11.37 8.29
N PRO A 184 8.39 -10.57 9.25
CA PRO A 184 9.14 -11.08 10.39
C PRO A 184 8.34 -12.08 11.22
N ASN A 185 9.06 -13.02 11.85
CA ASN A 185 8.49 -13.92 12.85
C ASN A 185 8.22 -13.14 14.16
N GLY A 186 7.06 -12.49 14.21
CA GLY A 186 6.64 -11.67 15.35
C GLY A 186 7.10 -10.20 15.28
N LYS A 187 6.55 -9.36 16.16
CA LYS A 187 6.98 -7.97 16.28
C LYS A 187 8.31 -7.89 17.00
N ARG A 188 9.23 -7.09 16.47
CA ARG A 188 10.44 -6.65 17.19
C ARG A 188 10.11 -5.63 18.28
N SER A 189 10.96 -5.58 19.29
CA SER A 189 10.98 -4.49 20.25
C SER A 189 11.78 -3.34 19.65
N VAL A 190 11.12 -2.23 19.30
CA VAL A 190 11.77 -1.03 18.77
C VAL A 190 11.61 0.14 19.73
N THR A 191 12.59 1.03 19.72
CA THR A 191 12.55 2.32 20.40
C THR A 191 12.42 3.45 19.37
N PRO A 192 11.81 4.59 19.70
CA PRO A 192 11.76 5.72 18.78
C PRO A 192 13.16 6.13 18.30
N VAL A 193 13.29 6.54 17.04
CA VAL A 193 14.56 7.08 16.53
C VAL A 193 15.03 8.23 17.43
N PRO A 194 16.27 8.16 17.96
CA PRO A 194 16.83 9.21 18.82
C PRO A 194 16.77 10.58 18.16
N ALA A 195 16.42 11.62 18.93
CA ALA A 195 16.20 12.97 18.41
C ALA A 195 17.43 13.52 17.66
N ASN A 196 18.63 13.24 18.15
CA ASN A 196 19.89 13.62 17.51
C ASN A 196 20.06 12.96 16.14
N LEU A 197 19.69 11.67 15.97
CA LEU A 197 19.76 10.98 14.69
C LEU A 197 18.62 11.40 13.75
N LYS A 198 17.41 11.58 14.28
CA LYS A 198 16.24 12.04 13.52
C LYS A 198 16.46 13.41 12.90
N ALA A 199 17.15 14.32 13.60
CA ALA A 199 17.51 15.64 13.11
C ALA A 199 18.52 15.64 11.94
N LEU A 200 19.24 14.54 11.72
CA LEU A 200 20.18 14.40 10.60
C LEU A 200 19.48 14.14 9.25
N VAL A 201 18.19 13.82 9.28
CA VAL A 201 17.41 13.50 8.09
C VAL A 201 16.37 14.60 7.84
N PRO A 202 16.27 15.15 6.61
CA PRO A 202 15.31 16.21 6.30
C PRO A 202 13.89 15.84 6.68
N LEU A 203 13.05 16.83 6.97
CA LEU A 203 11.64 16.58 7.26
C LEU A 203 10.94 15.89 6.07
N PRO A 204 9.98 14.98 6.35
CA PRO A 204 9.07 14.42 5.36
C PRO A 204 8.43 15.47 4.46
N THR A 205 8.47 15.26 3.14
CA THR A 205 7.75 16.07 2.16
C THR A 205 6.98 15.13 1.22
N GLY A 206 5.74 15.46 0.87
CA GLY A 206 4.96 14.70 -0.13
C GLY A 206 4.37 13.37 0.38
N LYS A 207 3.87 12.56 -0.58
CA LYS A 207 3.26 11.22 -0.36
C LYS A 207 4.30 10.11 -0.59
N ASN A 208 3.99 8.88 -0.18
CA ASN A 208 4.82 7.70 -0.48
C ASN A 208 4.86 7.48 -2.00
N GLU A 209 5.94 6.88 -2.51
CA GLU A 209 6.05 6.56 -3.95
C GLU A 209 5.39 5.22 -4.19
N VAL A 210 4.27 5.22 -4.90
CA VAL A 210 3.53 3.99 -5.21
C VAL A 210 4.12 3.39 -6.49
N ILE A 211 4.55 2.12 -6.44
CA ILE A 211 5.04 1.39 -7.62
C ILE A 211 3.87 1.09 -8.53
N LYS A 212 2.94 0.27 -8.02
CA LYS A 212 1.68 -0.12 -8.64
C LYS A 212 0.70 -0.43 -7.54
N TYR A 213 -0.56 -0.27 -7.88
CA TYR A 213 -1.63 -0.77 -7.05
C TYR A 213 -1.83 -2.25 -7.35
N ALA A 214 -1.04 -3.05 -6.63
CA ALA A 214 -0.85 -4.49 -6.67
C ALA A 214 -0.32 -5.08 -7.99
N GLY A 215 0.23 -6.31 -7.90
CA GLY A 215 0.89 -6.99 -9.01
C GLY A 215 2.21 -6.34 -9.45
N ALA A 216 2.89 -5.63 -8.54
CA ALA A 216 4.25 -5.17 -8.76
C ALA A 216 5.21 -6.36 -8.76
N ASP A 217 6.06 -6.40 -9.78
CA ASP A 217 7.09 -7.41 -9.94
C ASP A 217 8.41 -6.92 -9.30
N PRO A 218 9.03 -7.69 -8.39
CA PRO A 218 10.25 -7.25 -7.72
C PRO A 218 11.41 -6.93 -8.67
N GLU A 219 11.54 -7.66 -9.77
CA GLU A 219 12.60 -7.51 -10.77
C GLU A 219 12.32 -6.36 -11.73
N TYR A 220 11.09 -6.29 -12.27
CA TYR A 220 10.76 -5.35 -13.34
C TYR A 220 10.18 -4.02 -12.86
N ASP A 221 9.64 -3.96 -11.64
CA ASP A 221 9.00 -2.75 -11.09
C ASP A 221 9.72 -2.21 -9.86
N THR A 222 9.93 -3.04 -8.83
CA THR A 222 10.42 -2.59 -7.52
C THR A 222 11.89 -2.19 -7.54
N VAL A 223 12.77 -3.07 -8.03
CA VAL A 223 14.21 -2.77 -8.13
C VAL A 223 14.49 -1.52 -8.99
N PRO A 224 13.88 -1.35 -10.19
CA PRO A 224 14.02 -0.12 -10.96
C PRO A 224 13.53 1.13 -10.23
N LEU A 225 12.40 1.05 -9.51
CA LEU A 225 11.94 2.19 -8.71
C LEU A 225 12.95 2.53 -7.61
N ILE A 226 13.41 1.55 -6.84
CA ILE A 226 14.39 1.76 -5.77
C ILE A 226 15.64 2.45 -6.32
N LYS A 227 16.20 1.99 -7.44
CA LYS A 227 17.34 2.64 -8.10
C LYS A 227 17.09 4.12 -8.40
N LYS A 228 15.92 4.42 -8.97
CA LYS A 228 15.49 5.79 -9.28
C LYS A 228 15.36 6.63 -8.01
N LEU A 229 14.73 6.07 -6.97
CA LEU A 229 14.51 6.77 -5.70
C LEU A 229 15.81 7.05 -4.96
N VAL A 230 16.68 6.04 -4.81
CA VAL A 230 17.99 6.19 -4.16
C VAL A 230 18.81 7.28 -4.85
N SER A 231 18.86 7.29 -6.18
CA SER A 231 19.55 8.33 -6.94
C SER A 231 18.98 9.73 -6.66
N ARG A 232 17.65 9.89 -6.81
CA ARG A 232 16.96 11.17 -6.61
C ARG A 232 17.00 11.69 -5.17
N GLN A 233 17.06 10.78 -4.20
CA GLN A 233 16.88 11.07 -2.78
C GLN A 233 18.17 10.90 -1.97
N LYS A 234 19.31 10.63 -2.61
CA LYS A 234 20.61 10.38 -1.95
C LYS A 234 20.96 11.42 -0.89
N TYR A 235 20.64 12.69 -1.14
CA TYR A 235 20.91 13.79 -0.20
C TYR A 235 20.26 13.61 1.18
N GLN A 236 19.16 12.85 1.29
CA GLN A 236 18.44 12.66 2.54
C GLN A 236 19.27 11.90 3.58
N GLY A 237 20.13 10.98 3.13
CA GLY A 237 20.91 10.11 4.01
C GLY A 237 22.30 10.62 4.35
N ALA A 238 22.78 11.69 3.72
CA ALA A 238 24.19 12.10 3.81
C ALA A 238 24.70 12.28 5.26
N LYS A 239 23.97 13.03 6.09
CA LYS A 239 24.37 13.28 7.48
C LYS A 239 24.18 12.06 8.38
N LEU A 240 23.07 11.33 8.23
CA LEU A 240 22.82 10.09 8.98
C LEU A 240 23.88 9.03 8.65
N ALA A 241 24.22 8.88 7.39
CA ALA A 241 25.23 7.95 6.90
C ALA A 241 26.61 8.21 7.50
N GLN A 242 26.98 9.49 7.67
CA GLN A 242 28.21 9.86 8.36
C GLN A 242 28.16 9.54 9.86
N ALA A 243 27.02 9.75 10.52
CA ALA A 243 26.85 9.45 11.95
C ALA A 243 26.87 7.95 12.27
N LEU A 244 26.44 7.10 11.33
CA LEU A 244 26.44 5.64 11.49
C LEU A 244 27.76 4.97 11.04
N LYS A 245 28.69 5.74 10.47
CA LYS A 245 29.95 5.20 9.92
C LYS A 245 30.85 4.65 11.01
N GLY A 246 31.24 3.38 10.88
CA GLY A 246 32.22 2.71 11.75
C GLY A 246 33.66 2.86 11.25
N LYS A 247 34.60 2.20 11.94
CA LYS A 247 36.02 2.17 11.54
C LYS A 247 36.27 1.22 10.38
N THR A 248 35.45 0.19 10.23
CA THR A 248 35.52 -0.80 9.14
C THR A 248 34.23 -0.84 8.34
N VAL A 249 34.27 -1.48 7.16
CA VAL A 249 33.07 -1.73 6.35
C VAL A 249 32.07 -2.58 7.14
N GLU A 250 32.55 -3.64 7.80
CA GLU A 250 31.71 -4.53 8.60
C GLU A 250 31.05 -3.79 9.78
N GLU A 251 31.81 -2.98 10.52
CA GLU A 251 31.24 -2.17 11.61
C GLU A 251 30.23 -1.15 11.07
N THR A 252 30.52 -0.51 9.94
CA THR A 252 29.61 0.45 9.30
C THR A 252 28.30 -0.22 8.88
N VAL A 253 28.39 -1.39 8.24
CA VAL A 253 27.24 -2.15 7.78
C VAL A 253 26.40 -2.66 8.96
N ARG A 254 27.05 -3.13 10.02
CA ARG A 254 26.39 -3.52 11.27
C ARG A 254 25.67 -2.35 11.94
N ASN A 255 26.31 -1.18 12.05
CA ASN A 255 25.69 0.02 12.61
C ASN A 255 24.45 0.44 11.82
N ASN A 256 24.53 0.38 10.49
CA ASN A 256 23.39 0.66 9.64
C ASN A 256 22.25 -0.33 9.91
N TRP A 257 22.51 -1.64 9.89
CA TRP A 257 21.49 -2.67 10.16
C TRP A 257 20.86 -2.49 11.55
N GLN A 258 21.70 -2.30 12.56
CA GLN A 258 21.30 -2.13 13.96
C GLN A 258 20.37 -0.92 14.11
N PHE A 259 20.70 0.21 13.49
CA PHE A 259 19.82 1.40 13.48
C PHE A 259 18.41 1.07 13.01
N PHE A 260 18.26 0.32 11.92
CA PHE A 260 16.92 -0.04 11.44
C PHE A 260 16.25 -1.09 12.33
N MET A 261 16.98 -2.07 12.86
CA MET A 261 16.41 -3.07 13.75
C MET A 261 15.91 -2.48 15.06
N ASP A 262 16.64 -1.51 15.62
CA ASP A 262 16.32 -0.89 16.90
C ASP A 262 15.21 0.15 16.80
N HIS A 263 15.04 0.78 15.64
CA HIS A 263 14.18 1.97 15.54
C HIS A 263 13.08 1.90 14.50
N ILE A 264 13.10 0.95 13.58
CA ILE A 264 12.14 0.86 12.49
C ILE A 264 11.31 -0.41 12.62
N GLN A 265 10.03 -0.22 12.94
CA GLN A 265 9.07 -1.31 13.05
C GLN A 265 8.67 -1.81 11.67
N TYR A 266 8.77 -3.13 11.47
CA TYR A 266 8.22 -3.75 10.26
C TYR A 266 6.71 -3.55 10.21
N LYS A 267 6.22 -2.94 9.13
CA LYS A 267 4.81 -2.75 8.86
C LYS A 267 4.57 -2.95 7.36
N PRO A 268 3.91 -4.05 6.95
CA PRO A 268 3.59 -4.27 5.54
C PRO A 268 2.71 -3.16 5.00
N ASP A 269 2.82 -2.93 3.69
CA ASP A 269 2.01 -1.95 2.98
C ASP A 269 0.50 -2.17 3.06
N ALA A 270 -0.23 -1.11 2.73
CA ALA A 270 -1.67 -1.17 2.62
C ALA A 270 -2.07 -2.22 1.58
N ARG A 271 -3.12 -2.98 1.89
CA ARG A 271 -3.62 -4.03 1.00
C ARG A 271 -3.87 -3.46 -0.41
N GLY A 272 -3.26 -4.09 -1.41
CA GLY A 272 -3.45 -3.71 -2.80
C GLY A 272 -2.52 -2.60 -3.31
N ALA A 273 -1.53 -2.17 -2.53
CA ALA A 273 -0.52 -1.20 -2.95
C ALA A 273 0.89 -1.68 -2.57
N GLU A 274 1.87 -1.40 -3.44
CA GLU A 274 3.28 -1.45 -3.08
C GLU A 274 3.82 -0.01 -3.04
N GLU A 275 4.29 0.41 -1.87
CA GLU A 275 4.66 1.77 -1.51
C GLU A 275 6.10 1.85 -0.99
N VAL A 276 7.01 2.36 -1.81
CA VAL A 276 8.38 2.60 -1.37
C VAL A 276 8.47 3.92 -0.62
N ARG A 277 8.68 3.85 0.69
CA ARG A 277 8.90 5.04 1.54
C ARG A 277 10.32 5.54 1.40
N SER A 278 10.46 6.86 1.28
CA SER A 278 11.78 7.52 1.32
C SER A 278 12.44 7.38 2.69
N LEU A 279 13.78 7.48 2.73
CA LEU A 279 14.55 7.41 3.98
C LEU A 279 14.01 8.37 5.05
N ARG A 280 13.66 9.61 4.69
CA ARG A 280 13.05 10.55 5.65
C ARG A 280 11.70 10.11 6.18
N ARG A 281 10.87 9.44 5.38
CA ARG A 281 9.57 8.92 5.84
C ARG A 281 9.77 7.76 6.81
N VAL A 282 10.71 6.87 6.50
CA VAL A 282 11.06 5.74 7.36
C VAL A 282 11.62 6.24 8.70
N VAL A 283 12.62 7.13 8.68
CA VAL A 283 13.26 7.66 9.89
C VAL A 283 12.30 8.47 10.75
N HIS A 284 11.47 9.34 10.15
CA HIS A 284 10.56 10.16 10.94
C HIS A 284 9.32 9.40 11.43
N GLY A 285 8.87 8.40 10.66
CA GLY A 285 7.70 7.58 10.97
C GLY A 285 7.99 6.35 11.83
N GLY A 286 9.25 5.87 11.86
CA GLY A 286 9.64 4.66 12.61
C GLY A 286 9.04 3.37 12.05
N VAL A 287 8.59 3.36 10.78
CA VAL A 287 7.90 2.22 10.17
C VAL A 287 8.30 2.04 8.70
N GLY A 288 8.30 0.79 8.25
CA GLY A 288 8.48 0.39 6.84
C GLY A 288 8.44 -1.12 6.70
N ASP A 289 8.46 -1.63 5.48
CA ASP A 289 8.58 -3.06 5.15
C ASP A 289 9.86 -3.32 4.34
N CYS A 290 9.89 -4.41 3.57
CA CYS A 290 11.10 -4.88 2.92
C CYS A 290 11.67 -3.90 1.88
N ASP A 291 10.84 -3.32 1.01
CA ASP A 291 11.32 -2.39 -0.02
C ASP A 291 11.71 -1.02 0.56
N CYS A 292 11.01 -0.55 1.59
CA CYS A 292 11.27 0.66 2.34
C CYS A 292 12.64 0.58 3.01
N PHE A 293 12.93 -0.59 3.58
CA PHE A 293 14.21 -0.89 4.20
C PHE A 293 15.33 -0.87 3.17
N VAL A 294 15.15 -1.58 2.05
CA VAL A 294 16.16 -1.63 0.97
C VAL A 294 16.42 -0.25 0.40
N ASN A 295 15.38 0.53 0.11
CA ASN A 295 15.51 1.92 -0.36
C ASN A 295 16.30 2.79 0.63
N SER A 296 15.96 2.71 1.91
CA SER A 296 16.57 3.54 2.96
C SER A 296 18.01 3.15 3.25
N LEU A 297 18.28 1.85 3.36
CA LEU A 297 19.61 1.31 3.62
C LEU A 297 20.55 1.53 2.43
N SER A 298 20.03 1.38 1.20
CA SER A 298 20.79 1.67 -0.02
C SER A 298 21.19 3.14 -0.11
N ASN A 299 20.28 4.06 0.27
CA ASN A 299 20.59 5.48 0.36
C ASN A 299 21.77 5.76 1.31
N ILE A 300 21.76 5.15 2.50
CA ILE A 300 22.85 5.28 3.47
C ILE A 300 24.16 4.69 2.94
N LEU A 301 24.13 3.46 2.41
CA LEU A 301 25.32 2.77 1.87
C LEU A 301 25.94 3.54 0.68
N LYS A 302 25.12 4.11 -0.22
CA LYS A 302 25.59 4.97 -1.32
C LYS A 302 26.27 6.24 -0.84
N ASN A 303 25.87 6.78 0.32
CA ASN A 303 26.55 7.94 0.93
C ASN A 303 27.85 7.53 1.64
N GLN A 304 27.95 6.29 2.12
CA GLN A 304 29.18 5.75 2.73
C GLN A 304 30.19 5.22 1.70
N GLY A 305 29.83 5.17 0.41
CA GLY A 305 30.68 4.63 -0.65
C GLY A 305 30.78 3.10 -0.63
N ILE A 306 29.82 2.41 -0.02
CA ILE A 306 29.84 0.95 0.12
C ILE A 306 29.06 0.32 -1.04
N ALA A 307 29.77 -0.49 -1.84
CA ALA A 307 29.17 -1.27 -2.91
C ALA A 307 28.24 -2.34 -2.33
N HIS A 308 27.06 -2.49 -2.92
CA HIS A 308 26.05 -3.45 -2.48
C HIS A 308 25.14 -3.86 -3.64
N LYS A 309 24.37 -4.92 -3.44
CA LYS A 309 23.38 -5.42 -4.40
C LYS A 309 22.00 -5.50 -3.75
N TYR A 310 20.98 -5.27 -4.55
CA TYR A 310 19.60 -5.64 -4.24
C TYR A 310 19.44 -7.12 -4.56
N ARG A 311 19.08 -7.92 -3.58
CA ARG A 311 18.77 -9.34 -3.77
C ARG A 311 17.27 -9.54 -3.63
N ILE A 312 16.69 -10.24 -4.61
CA ILE A 312 15.32 -10.74 -4.53
C ILE A 312 15.34 -12.26 -4.41
N THR A 313 14.44 -12.83 -3.60
CA THR A 313 14.38 -14.29 -3.35
C THR A 313 12.99 -14.89 -3.50
N LYS A 314 12.98 -16.19 -3.82
CA LYS A 314 11.82 -17.09 -3.79
C LYS A 314 11.93 -18.02 -2.60
N TYR A 315 10.79 -18.39 -2.01
CA TYR A 315 10.72 -19.31 -0.88
C TYR A 315 9.71 -20.42 -1.16
N ASP A 316 9.84 -21.55 -0.46
CA ASP A 316 8.88 -22.66 -0.44
C ASP A 316 8.50 -23.22 -1.83
N GLY A 317 9.42 -23.17 -2.79
CA GLY A 317 9.18 -23.64 -4.17
C GLY A 317 8.17 -22.77 -4.95
N LYS A 318 7.81 -21.59 -4.42
CA LYS A 318 6.90 -20.66 -5.10
C LYS A 318 7.56 -20.11 -6.38
N PRO A 319 6.77 -19.90 -7.44
CA PRO A 319 7.31 -19.49 -8.74
C PRO A 319 7.82 -18.05 -8.78
N ASP A 320 7.41 -17.20 -7.83
CA ASP A 320 7.64 -15.75 -7.89
C ASP A 320 8.59 -15.25 -6.80
N TYR A 321 9.30 -14.16 -7.12
CA TYR A 321 10.08 -13.42 -6.12
C TYR A 321 9.13 -12.72 -5.16
N SER A 322 9.38 -12.82 -3.86
CA SER A 322 8.45 -12.34 -2.82
C SER A 322 9.13 -11.59 -1.68
N HIS A 323 10.45 -11.44 -1.75
CA HIS A 323 11.24 -10.74 -0.75
C HIS A 323 12.39 -10.00 -1.42
N ILE A 324 12.77 -8.86 -0.84
CA ILE A 324 13.90 -8.04 -1.26
C ILE A 324 14.71 -7.60 -0.04
N TYR A 325 16.03 -7.68 -0.16
CA TYR A 325 16.97 -7.22 0.87
C TYR A 325 18.30 -6.80 0.25
N ILE A 326 19.23 -6.30 1.07
CA ILE A 326 20.57 -5.90 0.62
C ILE A 326 21.59 -6.98 0.96
N VAL A 327 22.51 -7.23 0.02
CA VAL A 327 23.75 -7.95 0.29
C VAL A 327 24.96 -7.06 -0.01
N VAL A 328 25.94 -7.05 0.89
CA VAL A 328 27.19 -6.28 0.77
C VAL A 328 28.35 -7.25 0.52
N PRO A 329 28.97 -7.25 -0.67
CA PRO A 329 30.11 -8.12 -0.94
C PRO A 329 31.31 -7.81 -0.02
N THR A 330 31.94 -8.83 0.54
CA THR A 330 33.14 -8.69 1.40
C THR A 330 34.44 -9.12 0.72
N GLY A 331 34.34 -9.69 -0.50
CA GLY A 331 35.47 -10.26 -1.24
C GLY A 331 35.38 -11.79 -1.31
N SER A 332 36.13 -12.41 -2.22
CA SER A 332 36.24 -13.89 -2.37
C SER A 332 34.93 -14.67 -2.57
N GLY A 333 33.84 -13.99 -2.95
CA GLY A 333 32.51 -14.59 -3.12
C GLY A 333 31.62 -14.48 -1.88
N ASP A 334 32.14 -14.01 -0.75
CA ASP A 334 31.40 -13.80 0.49
C ASP A 334 30.63 -12.47 0.50
N TYR A 335 29.60 -12.40 1.34
CA TYR A 335 28.75 -11.24 1.50
C TYR A 335 28.12 -11.15 2.89
N ILE A 336 27.79 -9.93 3.29
CA ILE A 336 26.97 -9.62 4.47
C ILE A 336 25.51 -9.46 4.04
N THR A 337 24.60 -10.13 4.72
CA THR A 337 23.14 -10.01 4.50
C THR A 337 22.50 -9.00 5.45
N LEU A 338 21.75 -8.05 4.87
CA LEU A 338 21.01 -7.02 5.59
C LEU A 338 19.53 -7.15 5.27
N ASP A 339 18.88 -8.07 5.97
CA ASP A 339 17.50 -8.45 5.73
C ASP A 339 16.56 -7.85 6.80
N PRO A 340 15.50 -7.12 6.38
CA PRO A 340 14.52 -6.52 7.28
C PRO A 340 13.61 -7.52 8.01
N VAL A 341 13.57 -8.79 7.61
CA VAL A 341 12.63 -9.80 8.13
C VAL A 341 13.24 -10.60 9.28
N VAL A 342 14.56 -10.76 9.29
CA VAL A 342 15.26 -11.55 10.31
C VAL A 342 15.91 -10.66 11.36
N HIS A 343 15.73 -11.04 12.62
CA HIS A 343 16.27 -10.31 13.78
C HIS A 343 17.72 -10.72 14.12
N GLN A 344 18.43 -11.31 13.16
CA GLN A 344 19.82 -11.73 13.30
C GLN A 344 20.66 -11.04 12.22
N TYR A 345 21.74 -10.40 12.65
CA TYR A 345 22.68 -9.76 11.74
C TYR A 345 23.39 -10.80 10.86
N ASN A 346 23.59 -10.47 9.59
CA ASN A 346 24.27 -11.33 8.61
C ASN A 346 23.69 -12.76 8.54
N TYR A 347 22.37 -12.86 8.60
CA TYR A 347 21.66 -14.12 8.42
C TYR A 347 20.77 -14.04 7.19
N GLU A 348 20.78 -15.10 6.39
CA GLU A 348 19.99 -15.22 5.17
C GLU A 348 19.08 -16.45 5.31
N VAL A 349 17.77 -16.24 5.22
CA VAL A 349 16.82 -17.36 5.23
C VAL A 349 17.03 -18.20 3.97
N PRO A 350 17.11 -19.54 4.07
CA PRO A 350 17.22 -20.40 2.91
C PRO A 350 16.13 -20.12 1.88
N PHE A 351 16.54 -19.83 0.64
CA PHE A 351 15.65 -19.52 -0.49
C PHE A 351 15.71 -20.64 -1.54
N THR A 352 14.67 -20.75 -2.36
CA THR A 352 14.64 -21.69 -3.49
C THR A 352 15.24 -21.10 -4.76
N ALA A 353 15.23 -19.77 -4.92
CA ALA A 353 15.92 -19.08 -5.98
C ALA A 353 16.24 -17.63 -5.57
N LYS A 354 17.27 -17.04 -6.20
CA LYS A 354 17.66 -15.63 -5.99
C LYS A 354 18.02 -14.93 -7.31
N LYS A 355 17.95 -13.60 -7.31
CA LYS A 355 18.52 -12.71 -8.33
C LYS A 355 19.15 -11.50 -7.66
N ASP A 356 20.29 -11.06 -8.20
CA ASP A 356 21.06 -9.94 -7.67
C ASP A 356 21.13 -8.80 -8.70
N PHE A 357 20.94 -7.57 -8.24
CA PHE A 357 21.03 -6.36 -9.05
C PHE A 357 22.00 -5.38 -8.40
N SER A 358 22.99 -4.89 -9.15
CA SER A 358 23.89 -3.85 -8.65
C SER A 358 23.12 -2.57 -8.34
N ALA A 359 23.41 -1.96 -7.19
CA ALA A 359 22.80 -0.73 -6.71
C ALA A 359 23.29 0.52 -7.44
#